data_AF-A0A2K3JN92-F1
#
_entry.id   AF-A0A2K3JN92-F1
#
_cell.length_a   1.000
_cell.length_b   1.000
_cell.length_c   1.000
_cell.angle_alpha   90.00
_cell.angle_beta   90.00
_cell.angle_gamma   90.00
#
_symmetry.space_group_name_H-M   'P 1'
#
loop_
_entity.id
_entity.type
_entity.pdbx_description
1 polymer ?
#
loop_
_entity_poly.entity_id
_entity_poly.type
_entity_poly.pdbx_seq_one_letter_code
_entity_poly.pdbx_strand_id
1 'polypeptide(L)'
;VGGNTGSRSSGSKRARESDASDSNSVGSSVRPMGRDAAKKREKELERLDKIAMRQEEANHLLKESTKAKKMKMFMKLSSKEHLDDRSKVLLEKLGRDLFGN
;
A
#
# COMPACT_ATOMS: atom_id res chain seq x y z
N VAL A 1 -26.19 -25.32 -43.33
CA VAL A 1 -26.26 -24.35 -44.45
C VAL A 1 -26.06 -22.96 -43.87
N GLY A 2 -24.97 -22.26 -44.19
CA GLY A 2 -24.71 -20.93 -43.65
C GLY A 2 -23.36 -20.33 -44.06
N GLY A 3 -23.40 -19.45 -45.07
CA GLY A 3 -22.64 -18.19 -45.07
C GLY A 3 -21.14 -18.21 -45.34
N ASN A 4 -20.81 -18.12 -46.63
CA ASN A 4 -19.61 -17.47 -47.19
C ASN A 4 -19.34 -16.09 -46.54
N THR A 5 -18.10 -15.62 -46.42
CA THR A 5 -17.48 -14.79 -47.47
C THR A 5 -16.05 -14.45 -47.04
N GLY A 6 -15.08 -14.70 -47.92
CA GLY A 6 -13.68 -14.40 -47.69
C GLY A 6 -13.40 -12.90 -47.76
N SER A 7 -12.76 -12.36 -46.72
CA SER A 7 -12.23 -10.99 -46.75
C SER A 7 -10.86 -10.97 -47.43
N ARG A 8 -10.81 -10.49 -48.68
CA ARG A 8 -9.58 -10.07 -49.38
C ARG A 8 -9.01 -8.84 -48.67
N SER A 9 -7.91 -8.99 -47.94
CA SER A 9 -7.16 -7.83 -47.44
C SER A 9 -6.41 -7.17 -48.61
N SER A 10 -6.76 -5.93 -48.91
CA SER A 10 -6.09 -5.10 -49.91
C SER A 10 -4.64 -4.81 -49.50
N GLY A 11 -3.69 -5.25 -50.32
CA GLY A 11 -2.27 -4.93 -50.17
C GLY A 11 -2.00 -3.44 -50.41
N SER A 12 -1.44 -2.77 -49.41
CA SER A 12 -0.94 -1.40 -49.52
C SER A 12 0.36 -1.38 -50.32
N LYS A 13 0.34 -0.84 -51.55
CA LYS A 13 1.55 -0.57 -52.33
C LYS A 13 2.20 0.72 -51.81
N ARG A 14 3.24 0.61 -50.98
CA ARG A 14 4.14 1.73 -50.69
C ARG A 14 5.17 1.80 -51.82
N ALA A 15 4.92 2.63 -52.83
CA ALA A 15 5.98 3.07 -53.72
C ALA A 15 6.88 4.01 -52.90
N ARG A 16 8.11 3.58 -52.60
CA ARG A 16 9.17 4.49 -52.17
C ARG A 16 10.39 4.20 -53.02
N GLU A 17 10.76 5.20 -53.79
CA GLU A 17 11.97 5.28 -54.58
C GLU A 17 13.17 5.13 -53.65
N SER A 18 14.11 4.29 -54.09
CA SER A 18 15.34 3.96 -53.41
C SER A 18 16.34 5.12 -53.53
N ASP A 19 16.76 5.68 -52.41
CA ASP A 19 18.03 6.40 -52.30
C ASP A 19 18.77 5.93 -51.05
N ALA A 20 20.02 5.54 -51.27
CA ALA A 20 20.88 4.83 -50.35
C ALA A 20 21.26 5.70 -49.14
N SER A 21 21.16 5.12 -47.94
CA SER A 21 22.02 5.44 -46.80
C SER A 21 21.83 4.34 -45.75
N ASP A 22 22.59 3.25 -45.92
CA ASP A 22 22.82 2.29 -44.84
C ASP A 22 23.60 3.01 -43.73
N SER A 23 22.87 3.58 -42.78
CA SER A 23 23.42 4.07 -41.51
C SER A 23 22.90 3.20 -40.38
N ASN A 24 23.28 1.93 -40.41
CA ASN A 24 23.34 1.09 -39.22
C ASN A 24 24.51 1.56 -38.34
N SER A 25 24.35 2.75 -37.75
CA SER A 25 25.14 3.12 -36.57
C SER A 25 24.65 2.25 -35.42
N VAL A 26 25.22 1.05 -35.33
CA VAL A 26 25.21 0.26 -34.11
C VAL A 26 26.05 1.04 -33.12
N GLY A 27 25.45 2.08 -32.53
CA GLY A 27 25.95 2.67 -31.30
C GLY A 27 25.98 1.53 -30.31
N SER A 28 27.16 0.96 -30.09
CA SER A 28 27.42 -0.04 -29.07
C SER A 28 27.13 0.61 -27.73
N SER A 29 25.87 0.62 -27.35
CA SER A 29 25.42 0.89 -26.00
C SER A 29 25.85 -0.32 -25.19
N VAL A 30 27.13 -0.34 -24.80
CA VAL A 30 27.61 -1.16 -23.70
C VAL A 30 26.85 -0.63 -22.49
N ARG A 31 25.67 -1.21 -22.24
CA ARG A 31 24.95 -0.99 -20.99
C ARG A 31 25.92 -1.44 -19.90
N PRO A 32 26.37 -0.56 -19.00
CA PRO A 32 27.26 -0.97 -17.92
C PRO A 32 26.51 -2.00 -17.07
N MET A 33 26.87 -3.28 -17.24
CA MET A 33 26.35 -4.37 -16.42
C MET A 33 26.82 -4.15 -14.99
N GLY A 34 25.98 -3.53 -14.16
CA GLY A 34 26.30 -3.31 -12.75
C GLY A 34 25.62 -2.12 -12.10
N ARG A 35 25.22 -1.10 -12.87
CA ARG A 35 24.62 0.13 -12.28
C ARG A 35 23.13 -0.03 -11.93
N ASP A 36 22.41 -0.87 -12.67
CA ASP A 36 20.97 -1.10 -12.44
C ASP A 36 20.67 -1.91 -11.18
N ALA A 37 21.57 -2.80 -10.75
CA ALA A 37 21.37 -3.59 -9.54
C ALA A 37 21.47 -2.73 -8.27
N ALA A 38 22.43 -1.80 -8.20
CA ALA A 38 22.56 -0.86 -7.09
C ALA A 38 21.35 0.07 -6.98
N LYS A 39 20.92 0.66 -8.11
CA LYS A 39 19.74 1.53 -8.16
C LYS A 39 18.42 0.81 -7.83
N LYS A 40 18.33 -0.49 -8.13
CA LYS A 40 17.17 -1.31 -7.74
C LYS A 40 17.14 -1.55 -6.23
N ARG A 41 18.29 -1.87 -5.61
CA ARG A 41 18.36 -2.08 -4.15
C ARG A 41 18.06 -0.82 -3.36
N GLU A 42 18.56 0.34 -3.80
CA GLU A 42 18.27 1.62 -3.13
C GLU A 42 16.76 1.93 -3.09
N LYS A 43 16.08 1.76 -4.23
CA LYS A 43 14.62 1.93 -4.31
C LYS A 43 13.84 0.90 -3.49
N GLU A 44 14.38 -0.30 -3.34
CA GLU A 44 13.77 -1.35 -2.53
C GLU A 44 13.90 -1.05 -1.04
N LEU A 45 15.06 -0.59 -0.59
CA LEU A 45 15.28 -0.12 0.78
C LEU A 45 14.36 1.06 1.13
N GLU A 46 14.25 2.05 0.25
CA GLU A 46 13.34 3.18 0.45
C GLU A 46 11.87 2.72 0.55
N ARG A 47 11.46 1.70 -0.20
CA ARG A 47 10.12 1.12 -0.11
C ARG A 47 9.91 0.38 1.21
N LEU A 48 10.89 -0.39 1.65
CA LEU A 48 10.84 -1.11 2.92
C LEU A 48 10.74 -0.15 4.10
N ASP A 49 11.50 0.94 4.08
CA ASP A 49 11.46 1.98 5.12
C ASP A 49 10.08 2.64 5.21
N LYS A 50 9.48 3.00 4.06
CA LYS A 50 8.11 3.52 4.00
C LYS A 50 7.04 2.52 4.45
N ILE A 51 7.29 1.21 4.36
CA ILE A 51 6.39 0.18 4.86
C ILE A 51 6.55 0.05 6.37
N ALA A 52 7.79 0.04 6.87
CA ALA A 52 8.10 -0.03 8.30
C ALA A 52 7.47 1.15 9.06
N MET A 53 7.64 2.39 8.57
CA MET A 53 7.02 3.57 9.18
C MET A 53 5.50 3.45 9.23
N ARG A 54 4.86 3.06 8.12
CA ARG A 54 3.39 2.89 8.08
C ARG A 54 2.90 1.79 9.01
N GLN A 55 3.66 0.71 9.17
CA GLN A 55 3.32 -0.36 10.10
C GLN A 55 3.42 0.10 11.55
N GLU A 56 4.45 0.89 11.88
CA GLU A 56 4.60 1.47 13.21
C GLU A 56 3.46 2.44 13.55
N GLU A 57 3.11 3.33 12.60
CA GLU A 57 1.96 4.24 12.73
C GLU A 57 0.65 3.47 12.94
N ALA A 58 0.41 2.42 12.14
CA ALA A 58 -0.78 1.58 12.27
C ALA A 58 -0.84 0.86 13.64
N ASN A 59 0.30 0.37 14.12
CA ASN A 59 0.39 -0.26 15.43
C ASN A 59 0.15 0.74 16.56
N HIS A 60 0.69 1.96 16.44
CA HIS A 60 0.42 3.04 17.39
C HIS A 60 -1.08 3.38 17.43
N LEU A 61 -1.70 3.58 16.26
CA LEU A 61 -3.12 3.87 16.14
C LEU A 61 -3.99 2.75 16.70
N LEU A 62 -3.61 1.48 16.52
CA LEU A 62 -4.32 0.35 17.10
C LEU A 62 -4.29 0.41 18.64
N LYS A 63 -3.13 0.70 19.24
CA LYS A 63 -2.99 0.88 20.70
C LYS A 63 -3.84 2.07 21.20
N GLU A 64 -3.82 3.19 20.49
CA GLU A 64 -4.65 4.34 20.87
C GLU A 64 -6.15 4.06 20.73
N SER A 65 -6.57 3.44 19.64
CA SER A 65 -7.99 3.11 19.43
C SER A 65 -8.52 2.14 20.49
N THR A 66 -7.69 1.18 20.94
CA THR A 66 -8.07 0.25 22.01
C THR A 66 -8.15 0.96 23.35
N LYS A 67 -7.20 1.84 23.68
CA LYS A 67 -7.24 2.69 24.87
C LYS A 67 -8.47 3.61 24.87
N ALA A 68 -8.77 4.27 23.76
CA ALA A 68 -9.93 5.14 23.60
C ALA A 68 -11.25 4.39 23.76
N LYS A 69 -11.36 3.17 23.23
CA LYS A 69 -12.52 2.30 23.45
C LYS A 69 -12.71 1.95 24.93
N LYS A 70 -11.64 1.58 25.64
CA LYS A 70 -11.67 1.32 27.09
C LYS A 70 -12.17 2.56 27.86
N MET A 71 -11.58 3.73 27.58
CA MET A 71 -11.97 5.01 28.20
C MET A 71 -13.44 5.34 27.93
N LYS A 72 -13.89 5.23 26.67
CA LYS A 72 -15.28 5.53 26.29
C LYS A 72 -16.27 4.66 27.05
N MET A 73 -16.00 3.37 27.19
CA MET A 73 -16.88 2.47 27.94
C MET A 73 -16.87 2.79 29.43
N PHE A 74 -15.68 3.05 30.00
CA PHE A 74 -15.55 3.45 31.41
C PHE A 74 -16.32 4.74 31.72
N MET A 75 -16.15 5.77 30.89
CA MET A 75 -16.86 7.05 31.04
C MET A 75 -18.37 6.86 31.02
N LYS A 76 -18.89 6.07 30.07
CA LYS A 76 -20.32 5.76 30.00
C LYS A 76 -20.84 5.11 31.28
N LEU A 77 -20.07 4.20 31.87
CA LEU A 77 -20.45 3.53 33.12
C LEU A 77 -20.39 4.50 34.31
N SER A 78 -19.37 5.36 34.37
CA SER A 78 -19.22 6.36 35.43
C SER A 78 -20.23 7.51 35.34
N SER A 79 -20.78 7.79 34.17
CA SER A 79 -21.78 8.86 33.97
C SER A 79 -23.18 8.53 34.48
N LYS A 80 -23.40 7.33 35.03
CA LYS A 80 -24.71 6.95 35.57
C LYS A 80 -24.98 7.73 36.87
N GLU A 81 -26.05 8.53 36.87
CA GLU A 81 -26.41 9.48 37.94
C GLU A 81 -26.53 8.86 39.34
N HIS A 82 -26.96 7.60 39.43
CA HIS A 82 -27.09 6.87 40.68
C HIS A 82 -26.45 5.49 40.59
N LEU A 83 -25.18 5.40 40.99
CA LEU A 83 -24.49 4.13 41.23
C LEU A 83 -24.75 3.69 42.67
N ASP A 84 -25.19 2.45 42.85
CA ASP A 84 -25.20 1.81 44.17
C ASP A 84 -23.77 1.56 44.68
N ASP A 85 -23.60 1.30 45.98
CA ASP A 85 -22.27 1.17 46.58
C ASP A 85 -21.48 -0.03 46.05
N ARG A 86 -22.16 -1.12 45.68
CA ARG A 86 -21.52 -2.29 45.06
C ARG A 86 -21.00 -1.95 43.66
N SER A 87 -21.77 -1.20 42.89
CA SER A 87 -21.44 -0.74 41.55
C SER A 87 -20.27 0.25 41.57
N LYS A 88 -20.18 1.13 42.59
CA LYS A 88 -19.00 2.01 42.78
C LYS A 88 -17.73 1.20 42.98
N VAL A 89 -17.74 0.21 43.88
CA VAL A 89 -16.59 -0.66 44.15
C VAL A 89 -16.16 -1.44 42.90
N LEU A 90 -17.13 -1.94 42.13
CA LEU A 90 -16.85 -2.65 40.89
C LEU A 90 -16.25 -1.72 39.83
N LEU A 91 -16.74 -0.48 39.72
CA LEU A 91 -16.23 0.51 38.79
C LEU A 91 -14.79 0.90 39.13
N GLU A 92 -14.45 1.08 40.41
CA GLU A 92 -13.07 1.32 40.84
C GLU A 92 -12.14 0.16 40.50
N LYS A 93 -12.57 -1.09 40.75
CA LYS A 93 -11.79 -2.28 40.39
C LYS A 93 -11.57 -2.36 38.89
N LEU A 94 -12.61 -2.11 38.11
CA LEU A 94 -12.54 -2.08 36.65
C LEU A 94 -11.55 -1.01 36.15
N GLY A 95 -11.51 0.16 36.79
CA GLY A 95 -10.56 1.23 36.45
C GLY A 95 -9.11 0.76 36.62
N ARG A 96 -8.81 0.08 37.74
CA ARG A 96 -7.48 -0.52 37.98
C ARG A 96 -7.16 -1.61 36.96
N ASP A 97 -8.09 -2.49 36.64
CA ASP A 97 -7.86 -3.59 35.69
C ASP A 97 -7.69 -3.09 34.24
N LEU A 98 -8.38 -2.00 33.86
CA LEU A 98 -8.32 -1.45 32.50
C LEU A 98 -7.15 -0.51 32.24
N PHE A 99 -6.75 0.26 33.25
CA PHE A 99 -5.79 1.37 33.15
C PHE A 99 -4.61 1.28 34.13
N GLY A 100 -4.54 0.25 34.97
CA GLY A 100 -3.35 -0.04 35.76
C GLY A 100 -2.17 -0.42 34.87
N ASN A 101 -0.98 0.02 35.26
CA ASN A 101 0.29 -0.38 34.63
C ASN A 101 0.70 -1.79 35.08
#